data_AF-A0A957PLX1-F1
#
_entry.id   AF-A0A957PLX1-F1
#
_cell.length_a   1.000
_cell.length_b   1.000
_cell.length_c   1.000
_cell.angle_alpha   90.00
_cell.angle_beta   90.00
_cell.angle_gamma   90.00
#
_symmetry.space_group_name_H-M   'P 1'
#
loop_
_entity.id
_entity.type
_entity.pdbx_description
1 polymer ?
#
loop_
_entity_poly.entity_id
_entity_poly.type
_entity_poly.pdbx_seq_one_letter_code
_entity_poly.pdbx_strand_id
1 'polypeptide(L)' 'MNHTDHVNLLRNGIPAAGGVWADFGSGCGAFTLALAELLGPNGEIFSVDQDGAALRAQEQAMRHQFPQAKVHY' A
#
# COMPACT_ATOMS: atom_id res chain seq x y z
N MET A 1 -12.51 1.27 10.41
CA MET A 1 -12.48 0.40 9.23
C MET A 1 -11.28 -0.53 9.40
N ASN A 2 -11.41 -1.83 9.16
CA ASN A 2 -10.31 -2.78 9.32
C ASN A 2 -9.59 -3.02 7.97
N HIS A 3 -8.48 -3.74 7.97
CA HIS A 3 -7.70 -4.05 6.77
C HIS A 3 -8.53 -4.73 5.66
N THR A 4 -9.37 -5.70 6.03
CA THR A 4 -10.25 -6.43 5.09
C THR A 4 -11.22 -5.51 4.37
N ASP A 5 -11.75 -4.50 5.06
CA ASP A 5 -12.64 -3.51 4.44
C ASP A 5 -11.91 -2.73 3.32
N HIS A 6 -10.66 -2.29 3.57
CA HIS A 6 -9.85 -1.59 2.56
C HIS A 6 -9.53 -2.48 1.36
N VAL A 7 -9.18 -3.75 1.59
CA VAL A 7 -8.96 -4.74 0.51
C VAL A 7 -10.22 -4.91 -0.34
N ASN A 8 -11.39 -5.02 0.29
CA ASN A 8 -12.65 -5.19 -0.42
C ASN A 8 -13.03 -3.97 -1.26
N LEU A 9 -12.72 -2.76 -0.81
CA LEU A 9 -12.93 -1.53 -1.59
C LEU A 9 -12.08 -1.50 -2.86
N LEU A 10 -10.83 -1.97 -2.79
CA LEU A 10 -9.89 -1.93 -3.91
C LEU A 10 -10.02 -3.11 -4.88
N ARG A 11 -10.45 -4.28 -4.40
CA ARG A 11 -10.41 -5.56 -5.14
C ARG A 11 -10.99 -5.48 -6.56
N ASN A 12 -12.11 -4.79 -6.73
CA ASN A 12 -12.78 -4.70 -8.04
C ASN A 12 -12.17 -3.65 -8.98
N GLY A 13 -11.33 -2.74 -8.45
CA GLY A 13 -10.59 -1.74 -9.23
C GLY A 13 -9.22 -2.23 -9.70
N ILE A 14 -8.75 -3.37 -9.20
CA ILE A 14 -7.44 -3.94 -9.55
C ILE A 14 -7.68 -5.18 -10.41
N PRO A 15 -7.48 -5.09 -11.74
CA PRO A 15 -7.86 -6.16 -12.66
C PRO A 15 -6.98 -7.41 -12.56
N ALA A 16 -5.74 -7.27 -12.10
CA ALA A 16 -4.80 -8.36 -11.88
C ALA A 16 -3.74 -7.96 -10.84
N ALA A 17 -3.08 -8.96 -10.25
CA ALA A 17 -1.94 -8.74 -9.38
C ALA A 17 -0.75 -8.10 -10.13
N GLY A 18 0.08 -7.37 -9.39
CA GLY A 18 1.26 -6.66 -9.89
C GLY A 18 0.97 -5.32 -10.55
N GLY A 19 1.97 -4.79 -11.27
CA GLY A 19 1.90 -3.48 -11.93
C GLY A 19 2.38 -2.35 -11.03
N VAL A 20 2.29 -1.13 -11.55
CA VAL A 20 2.79 0.09 -10.88
C VAL A 20 1.61 0.96 -10.47
N TRP A 21 1.52 1.26 -9.18
CA TRP A 21 0.40 1.99 -8.57
C TRP A 21 0.90 3.13 -7.70
N ALA A 22 0.06 4.14 -7.50
CA ALA A 22 0.32 5.24 -6.58
C ALA A 22 -0.82 5.37 -5.56
N ASP A 23 -0.46 5.56 -4.29
CA ASP A 23 -1.38 5.94 -3.20
C ASP A 23 -1.10 7.40 -2.81
N PHE A 24 -2.03 8.29 -3.12
CA PHE A 24 -1.91 9.73 -2.87
C PHE A 24 -2.63 10.12 -1.59
N GLY A 25 -1.93 10.79 -0.68
CA GLY A 25 -2.43 11.02 0.67
C GLY A 25 -2.45 9.73 1.49
N SER A 26 -1.41 8.90 1.33
CA SER A 26 -1.34 7.56 1.89
C SER A 26 -1.34 7.52 3.42
N GLY A 27 -0.95 8.62 4.07
CA GLY A 27 -0.81 8.73 5.51
C GLY A 27 0.03 7.59 6.08
N CYS A 28 -0.50 6.92 7.11
CA CYS A 28 0.13 5.77 7.74
C CYS A 28 -0.08 4.44 6.99
N GLY A 29 -0.76 4.45 5.82
CA GLY A 29 -0.81 3.33 4.87
C GLY A 29 -1.95 2.35 4.96
N ALA A 30 -3.15 2.77 5.38
CA ALA A 30 -4.31 1.90 5.38
C ALA A 30 -4.59 1.28 3.99
N PHE A 31 -4.52 2.10 2.93
CA PHE A 31 -4.71 1.62 1.56
C PHE A 31 -3.41 1.10 0.92
N THR A 32 -2.25 1.62 1.29
CA THR A 32 -0.94 1.04 0.90
C THR A 32 -0.80 -0.43 1.30
N LEU A 33 -1.22 -0.80 2.51
CA LEU A 33 -1.21 -2.20 2.98
C LEU A 33 -2.19 -3.06 2.16
N ALA A 34 -3.38 -2.54 1.87
CA ALA A 34 -4.37 -3.25 1.06
C ALA A 34 -3.92 -3.42 -0.40
N LEU A 35 -3.27 -2.40 -0.97
CA LEU A 35 -2.61 -2.49 -2.28
C LEU A 35 -1.54 -3.56 -2.27
N ALA A 36 -0.66 -3.59 -1.27
CA ALA A 36 0.40 -4.60 -1.19
C ALA A 36 -0.14 -6.03 -1.16
N GLU A 37 -1.26 -6.28 -0.46
CA GLU A 37 -1.94 -7.58 -0.47
C GLU A 37 -2.48 -7.94 -1.86
N LEU A 38 -3.17 -7.02 -2.53
CA LEU A 38 -3.81 -7.28 -3.82
C LEU A 38 -2.81 -7.41 -4.97
N LEU A 39 -1.73 -6.62 -4.94
CA LEU A 39 -0.72 -6.61 -5.99
C LEU A 39 0.30 -7.75 -5.82
N GLY A 40 0.53 -8.21 -4.60
CA GLY A 40 1.51 -9.25 -4.30
C GLY A 40 2.95 -8.83 -4.64
N PRO A 41 3.90 -9.79 -4.75
CA PRO A 41 5.34 -9.50 -4.87
C PRO A 41 5.74 -8.83 -6.19
N ASN A 42 4.87 -8.86 -7.20
CA ASN A 42 5.11 -8.24 -8.51
C ASN A 42 4.57 -6.80 -8.58
N GLY A 43 4.05 -6.27 -7.47
CA GLY A 43 3.55 -4.91 -7.34
C GLY A 43 4.64 -3.91 -6.99
N GLU A 44 4.56 -2.73 -7.60
CA GLU A 44 5.37 -1.57 -7.24
C GLU A 44 4.44 -0.41 -6.84
N ILE A 45 4.65 0.13 -5.64
CA ILE A 45 3.78 1.13 -5.04
C ILE A 45 4.57 2.42 -4.82
N PHE A 46 4.03 3.54 -5.30
CA PHE A 46 4.49 4.88 -4.96
C PHE A 46 3.55 5.46 -3.91
N SER A 47 4.01 5.50 -2.67
CA SER A 47 3.28 6.10 -1.58
C SER A 47 3.64 7.57 -1.49
N VAL A 48 2.66 8.45 -1.60
CA VAL A 48 2.89 9.90 -1.63
C VAL A 48 2.06 10.54 -0.53
N ASP A 49 2.75 11.22 0.38
CA ASP A 49 2.11 12.06 1.39
C ASP A 49 2.97 13.29 1.68
N GLN A 50 2.34 14.37 2.13
CA GLN A 50 3.04 15.57 2.58
C GLN A 50 3.62 15.40 4.00
N ASP A 51 3.03 14.50 4.80
CA ASP A 51 3.49 14.21 6.15
C ASP A 51 4.58 13.12 6.14
N GLY A 52 5.83 13.55 6.20
CA GLY A 52 6.97 12.65 6.26
C GLY A 52 7.03 11.78 7.53
N ALA A 53 6.37 12.15 8.63
CA ALA A 53 6.27 11.29 9.80
C ALA A 53 5.30 10.13 9.57
N ALA A 54 4.18 10.39 8.90
CA ALA A 54 3.24 9.36 8.49
C ALA A 54 3.90 8.36 7.52
N LEU A 55 4.67 8.86 6.54
CA LEU A 55 5.41 8.00 5.61
C LEU A 55 6.44 7.10 6.31
N ARG A 56 7.16 7.60 7.31
CA ARG A 56 8.10 6.77 8.10
C ARG A 56 7.39 5.69 8.91
N ALA A 57 6.24 6.01 9.52
CA ALA A 57 5.44 5.04 10.26
C ALA A 57 4.90 3.95 9.33
N GLN A 58 4.40 4.36 8.16
CA GLN A 58 3.97 3.45 7.11
C GLN A 58 5.13 2.56 6.62
N GLU A 59 6.32 3.11 6.40
CA GLU A 59 7.49 2.34 5.97
C GLU A 59 7.82 1.21 6.95
N GLN A 60 7.77 1.48 8.25
CA GLN A 60 7.97 0.46 9.28
C GLN A 60 6.89 -0.62 9.22
N ALA A 61 5.62 -0.23 9.08
CA ALA A 61 4.50 -1.18 8.96
C ALA A 61 4.63 -2.07 7.72
N MET A 62 4.95 -1.48 6.56
CA MET A 62 5.16 -2.19 5.30
C MET A 62 6.32 -3.18 5.39
N ARG A 63 7.46 -2.77 5.97
CA ARG A 63 8.61 -3.68 6.16
C ARG A 63 8.28 -4.85 7.08
N HIS A 64 7.40 -4.66 8.06
CA HIS A 64 7.01 -5.70 8.99
C HIS A 64 6.00 -6.69 8.38
N GLN A 65 4.99 -6.19 7.66
CA GLN A 65 3.87 -7.00 7.16
C GLN A 65 4.08 -7.51 5.72
N PHE A 66 4.75 -6.73 4.88
CA PHE A 66 4.97 -7.00 3.46
C PHE A 66 6.46 -6.80 3.09
N PRO A 67 7.39 -7.58 3.67
CA PRO A 67 8.84 -7.39 3.47
C PRO A 67 9.31 -7.57 2.02
N GLN A 68 8.49 -8.18 1.17
CA GLN A 68 8.78 -8.40 -0.25
C GLN A 68 8.14 -7.35 -1.18
N ALA A 69 7.28 -6.46 -0.66
CA ALA A 69 6.65 -5.43 -1.47
C ALA A 69 7.65 -4.33 -1.84
N LYS A 70 7.62 -3.90 -3.11
CA LYS A 70 8.44 -2.78 -3.59
C LYS A 70 7.66 -1.48 -3.40
N VAL A 71 8.06 -0.68 -2.40
CA VAL A 71 7.37 0.58 -2.05
C VAL A 71 8.35 1.75 -2.03
N HIS A 72 7.95 2.86 -2.63
CA HIS A 72 8.64 4.15 -2.59
C HIS A 72 7.84 5.15 -1.74
N TYR A 73 8.50 6.05 -1.04
CA TYR A 73 7.92 7.02 -0.10
C TYR A 73 8.39 8.44 -0.42
#